data_AF-A0A3M4U8B5-F1
#
_entry.id   AF-A0A3M4U8B5-F1
#
_cell.length_a   1.000
_cell.length_b   1.000
_cell.length_c   1.000
_cell.angle_alpha   90.00
_cell.angle_beta   90.00
_cell.angle_gamma   90.00
#
_symmetry.space_group_name_H-M   'P 1'
#
loop_
_entity.id
_entity.type
_entity.pdbx_description
1 polymer ?
#
loop_
_entity_poly.entity_id
_entity_poly.type
_entity_poly.pdbx_seq_one_letter_code
_entity_poly.pdbx_strand_id
1 'polypeptide(L)'
;MLTSTPKIEIASQLLDIALRHYFSEPPEFFAAICLAGAAEELLGRHVEARGGESSLSSIKNSAVRLSRLLDEKGEPATEKVIHNLMNKAKNSTKHMNGSVDSTVFFDPKAEAKDLLDRGVTNYYQLMAHYELKETDLLTRFNNERGE
;
A
#
# COMPACT_ATOMS: atom_id res chain seq x y z
N MET A 1 28.17 -0.47 -16.74
CA MET A 1 28.59 -0.41 -15.32
C MET A 1 27.39 -0.74 -14.45
N LEU A 2 27.56 -1.51 -13.38
CA LEU A 2 26.49 -1.78 -12.41
C LEU A 2 26.42 -0.61 -11.43
N THR A 3 25.24 -0.01 -11.27
CA THR A 3 24.96 1.03 -10.27
C THR A 3 24.20 0.40 -9.10
N SER A 4 24.65 0.64 -7.87
CA SER A 4 23.94 0.24 -6.67
C SER A 4 22.88 1.28 -6.33
N THR A 5 21.61 0.87 -6.24
CA THR A 5 20.49 1.75 -5.85
C THR A 5 19.87 1.25 -4.54
N PRO A 6 19.86 2.04 -3.47
CA PRO A 6 19.19 1.69 -2.23
C PRO A 6 17.69 1.41 -2.42
N LYS A 7 17.18 0.35 -1.77
CA LYS A 7 15.75 -0.01 -1.86
C LYS A 7 14.82 1.10 -1.35
N ILE A 8 15.27 1.92 -0.40
CA ILE A 8 14.51 3.05 0.11
C ILE A 8 14.32 4.15 -0.94
N GLU A 9 15.32 4.38 -1.79
CA GLU A 9 15.22 5.34 -2.91
C GLU A 9 14.25 4.83 -3.96
N ILE A 10 14.33 3.53 -4.30
CA ILE A 10 13.39 2.87 -5.20
C ILE A 10 11.96 3.01 -4.65
N ALA A 11 11.75 2.69 -3.38
CA ALA A 11 10.44 2.74 -2.76
C ALA A 11 9.85 4.16 -2.74
N SER A 12 10.69 5.16 -2.44
CA SER A 12 10.33 6.58 -2.46
C SER A 12 9.95 7.05 -3.87
N GLN A 13 10.72 6.65 -4.88
CA GLN A 13 10.44 6.97 -6.27
C GLN A 13 9.13 6.31 -6.74
N LEU A 14 8.91 5.04 -6.41
CA LEU A 14 7.67 4.34 -6.76
C LEU A 14 6.44 4.99 -6.12
N LEU A 15 6.54 5.43 -4.85
CA LEU A 15 5.45 6.16 -4.18
C LEU A 15 5.14 7.49 -4.87
N ASP A 16 6.18 8.28 -5.19
CA ASP A 16 6.01 9.56 -5.87
C ASP A 16 5.37 9.39 -7.27
N ILE A 17 5.82 8.41 -8.05
CA ILE A 17 5.23 8.12 -9.37
C ILE A 17 3.80 7.60 -9.23
N ALA A 18 3.50 6.78 -8.22
CA ALA A 18 2.13 6.33 -7.96
C ALA A 18 1.19 7.51 -7.67
N LEU A 19 1.64 8.49 -6.87
CA LEU A 19 0.88 9.72 -6.59
C LEU A 19 0.67 10.56 -7.87
N ARG A 20 1.68 10.65 -8.75
CA ARG A 20 1.53 11.34 -10.05
C ARG A 20 0.43 10.71 -10.91
N HIS A 21 0.37 9.38 -11.00
CA HIS A 21 -0.67 8.68 -11.74
C HIS A 21 -2.04 8.79 -11.07
N TYR A 22 -2.09 8.85 -9.75
CA TYR A 22 -3.35 9.06 -9.02
C TYR A 22 -3.95 10.44 -9.29
N PHE A 23 -3.10 11.46 -9.41
CA PHE A 23 -3.50 12.86 -9.65
C PHE A 23 -3.44 13.30 -11.11
N SER A 24 -3.15 12.41 -12.05
CA SER A 24 -3.11 12.74 -13.48
C SER A 24 -4.51 13.08 -14.01
N GLU A 25 -4.55 13.74 -15.15
CA GLU A 25 -5.79 14.05 -15.88
C GLU A 25 -5.67 13.51 -17.32
N PRO A 26 -6.38 12.41 -17.67
CA PRO A 26 -7.25 11.62 -16.80
C PRO A 26 -6.46 10.80 -15.74
N PRO A 27 -7.09 10.39 -14.63
CA PRO A 27 -6.43 9.57 -13.61
C PRO A 27 -6.04 8.18 -14.12
N GLU A 28 -4.86 7.71 -13.74
CA GLU A 28 -4.29 6.41 -14.16
C GLU A 28 -4.23 5.42 -12.98
N PHE A 29 -5.40 5.10 -12.42
CA PHE A 29 -5.51 4.35 -11.15
C PHE A 29 -4.86 2.96 -11.16
N PHE A 30 -4.91 2.20 -12.26
CA PHE A 30 -4.27 0.88 -12.31
C PHE A 30 -2.74 0.97 -12.26
N ALA A 31 -2.15 1.98 -12.89
CA ALA A 31 -0.71 2.26 -12.76
C ALA A 31 -0.38 2.66 -11.31
N ALA A 32 -1.20 3.52 -10.71
CA ALA A 32 -1.07 3.91 -9.31
C ALA A 32 -1.14 2.69 -8.36
N ILE A 33 -2.10 1.77 -8.54
CA ILE A 33 -2.23 0.52 -7.75
C ILE A 33 -0.95 -0.31 -7.81
N CYS A 34 -0.42 -0.55 -9.01
CA CYS A 34 0.78 -1.37 -9.19
C CYS A 34 2.00 -0.75 -8.49
N LEU A 35 2.22 0.55 -8.69
CA LEU A 35 3.38 1.26 -8.15
C LEU A 35 3.26 1.48 -6.65
N ALA A 36 2.09 1.92 -6.15
CA ALA A 36 1.81 2.09 -4.73
C ALA A 36 1.96 0.75 -4.00
N GLY A 37 1.47 -0.33 -4.60
CA GLY A 37 1.58 -1.66 -4.00
C GLY A 37 3.00 -2.23 -3.91
N ALA A 38 3.90 -1.80 -4.81
CA ALA A 38 5.33 -2.12 -4.70
C ALA A 38 6.05 -1.20 -3.71
N ALA A 39 5.70 0.09 -3.71
CA ALA A 39 6.22 1.07 -2.76
C ALA A 39 5.86 0.71 -1.31
N GLU A 40 4.59 0.43 -1.04
CA GLU A 40 4.06 0.03 0.26
C GLU A 40 4.80 -1.18 0.82
N GLU A 41 5.01 -2.21 0.00
CA GLU A 41 5.71 -3.42 0.41
C GLU A 41 7.17 -3.12 0.78
N LEU A 42 7.89 -2.35 -0.03
CA LEU A 42 9.28 -1.97 0.28
C LEU A 42 9.39 -1.06 1.51
N LEU A 43 8.54 -0.03 1.61
CA LEU A 43 8.51 0.88 2.75
C LEU A 43 8.12 0.14 4.04
N GLY A 44 7.12 -0.73 3.98
CA GLY A 44 6.68 -1.55 5.11
C GLY A 44 7.81 -2.45 5.63
N ARG A 45 8.57 -3.08 4.73
CA ARG A 45 9.77 -3.85 5.12
C ARG A 45 10.85 -2.99 5.77
N HIS A 46 11.05 -1.76 5.30
CA HIS A 46 11.97 -0.83 5.93
C HIS A 46 11.50 -0.41 7.33
N VAL A 47 10.21 -0.19 7.53
CA VAL A 47 9.61 0.11 8.86
C VAL A 47 9.88 -1.05 9.82
N GLU A 48 9.55 -2.27 9.39
CA GLU A 48 9.73 -3.49 10.18
C GLU A 48 11.20 -3.73 10.52
N ALA A 49 12.12 -3.51 9.57
CA ALA A 49 13.56 -3.64 9.79
C ALA A 49 14.13 -2.63 10.80
N ARG A 50 13.41 -1.53 11.08
CA ARG A 50 13.75 -0.55 12.13
C ARG A 50 12.98 -0.78 13.44
N GLY A 51 12.26 -1.90 13.56
CA GLY A 51 11.49 -2.25 14.75
C GLY A 51 10.12 -1.58 14.84
N GLY A 52 9.69 -0.88 13.79
CA GLY A 52 8.34 -0.34 13.69
C GLY A 52 7.31 -1.37 13.21
N GLU A 53 6.03 -1.01 13.28
CA GLU A 53 4.93 -1.78 12.71
C GLU A 53 4.48 -1.14 11.39
N SER A 54 4.59 -1.86 10.28
CA SER A 54 4.12 -1.38 8.98
C SER A 54 2.60 -1.17 8.98
N SER A 55 2.11 -0.24 8.16
CA SER A 55 0.67 0.06 8.06
C SER A 55 -0.18 -1.17 7.76
N LEU A 56 0.26 -2.01 6.80
CA LEU A 56 -0.38 -3.30 6.51
C LEU A 56 -0.42 -4.23 7.73
N SER A 57 0.71 -4.36 8.45
CA SER A 57 0.77 -5.17 9.67
C SER A 57 -0.15 -4.63 10.76
N SER A 58 -0.23 -3.31 10.94
CA SER A 58 -1.09 -2.67 11.93
C SER A 58 -2.58 -2.88 11.65
N ILE A 59 -3.02 -2.69 10.40
CA ILE A 59 -4.41 -2.94 9.99
C ILE A 59 -4.75 -4.42 10.15
N LYS A 60 -3.86 -5.32 9.69
CA LYS A 60 -4.03 -6.77 9.84
C LYS A 60 -4.20 -7.18 11.30
N ASN A 61 -3.30 -6.71 12.18
CA ASN A 61 -3.34 -7.03 13.61
C ASN A 61 -4.60 -6.49 14.28
N SER A 62 -5.02 -5.28 13.92
CA SER A 62 -6.25 -4.67 14.41
C SER A 62 -7.50 -5.43 13.95
N ALA A 63 -7.56 -5.83 12.69
CA ALA A 63 -8.67 -6.61 12.13
C ALA A 63 -8.78 -7.99 12.77
N VAL A 64 -7.66 -8.68 13.05
CA VAL A 64 -7.66 -9.96 13.78
C VAL A 64 -8.14 -9.77 15.22
N ARG A 65 -7.75 -8.68 15.90
CA ARG A 65 -8.22 -8.39 17.25
C ARG A 65 -9.72 -8.12 17.27
N LEU A 66 -10.21 -7.35 16.31
CA LEU A 66 -11.63 -7.03 16.19
C LEU A 66 -12.47 -8.27 15.84
N SER A 67 -11.99 -9.13 14.94
CA SER A 67 -12.70 -10.37 14.60
C SER A 67 -12.88 -11.27 15.82
N ARG A 68 -11.84 -11.41 16.66
CA ARG A 68 -11.93 -12.17 17.91
C ARG A 68 -12.90 -11.57 18.94
N LEU A 69 -13.07 -10.25 18.95
CA LEU A 69 -13.97 -9.58 19.89
C LEU A 69 -15.44 -9.70 19.46
N LEU A 70 -15.69 -9.67 18.15
CA LEU A 70 -17.04 -9.69 17.59
C LEU A 70 -17.59 -11.10 17.39
N ASP A 71 -16.72 -12.11 17.29
CA ASP A 71 -17.13 -13.47 16.96
C ASP A 71 -17.23 -14.34 18.23
N GLU A 72 -18.40 -14.30 18.88
CA GLU A 72 -18.71 -15.12 20.06
C GLU A 72 -18.96 -16.61 19.72
N LYS A 73 -19.13 -16.97 18.44
CA LYS A 73 -19.57 -18.32 17.99
C LYS A 73 -18.91 -18.84 16.70
N GLY A 74 -18.07 -18.05 16.02
CA GLY A 74 -17.41 -18.41 14.76
C GLY A 74 -15.89 -18.52 14.86
N GLU A 75 -15.26 -18.91 13.74
CA GLU A 75 -13.81 -18.99 13.61
C GLU A 75 -13.24 -17.61 13.26
N PRO A 76 -12.38 -17.01 14.12
CA PRO A 76 -11.86 -15.67 13.88
C PRO A 76 -11.07 -15.60 12.58
N ALA A 77 -11.22 -14.49 11.85
CA ALA A 77 -10.48 -14.26 10.63
C ALA A 77 -8.96 -14.38 10.86
N THR A 78 -8.30 -15.20 10.05
CA THR A 78 -6.85 -15.38 10.13
C THR A 78 -6.11 -14.19 9.51
N GLU A 79 -4.90 -13.94 9.99
CA GLU A 79 -3.97 -12.96 9.41
C GLU A 79 -3.81 -13.12 7.89
N LYS A 80 -3.75 -14.37 7.42
CA LYS A 80 -3.61 -14.69 6.00
C LYS A 80 -4.83 -14.27 5.18
N VAL A 81 -6.03 -14.49 5.70
CA VAL A 81 -7.28 -14.09 5.03
C VAL A 81 -7.36 -12.58 4.92
N ILE A 82 -7.08 -11.86 6.00
CA ILE A 82 -7.09 -10.39 6.02
C ILE A 82 -6.02 -9.83 5.07
N HIS A 83 -4.80 -10.36 5.12
CA HIS A 83 -3.72 -9.97 4.21
C HIS A 83 -4.11 -10.16 2.74
N ASN A 84 -4.71 -11.30 2.40
CA ASN A 84 -5.14 -11.59 1.04
C ASN A 84 -6.27 -10.66 0.58
N LEU A 85 -7.20 -10.32 1.48
CA LEU A 85 -8.27 -9.38 1.22
C LEU A 85 -7.70 -7.98 0.92
N MET A 86 -6.84 -7.46 1.80
CA MET A 86 -6.22 -6.13 1.66
C MET A 86 -5.32 -5.98 0.44
N ASN A 87 -4.78 -7.08 -0.08
CA ASN A 87 -3.93 -7.07 -1.27
C ASN A 87 -4.65 -7.61 -2.51
N LYS A 88 -5.97 -7.84 -2.44
CA LYS A 88 -6.73 -8.46 -3.53
C LYS A 88 -6.63 -7.63 -4.80
N ALA A 89 -6.97 -6.34 -4.76
CA ALA A 89 -6.93 -5.47 -5.93
C ALA A 89 -5.54 -5.38 -6.55
N LYS A 90 -4.49 -5.15 -5.72
CA LYS A 90 -3.09 -5.19 -6.16
C LYS A 90 -2.76 -6.48 -6.90
N ASN A 91 -3.16 -7.62 -6.33
CA ASN A 91 -2.84 -8.93 -6.88
C ASN A 91 -3.62 -9.25 -8.15
N SER A 92 -4.92 -8.94 -8.22
CA SER A 92 -5.73 -9.14 -9.42
C SER A 92 -5.35 -8.21 -10.57
N THR A 93 -4.78 -7.03 -10.29
CA THR A 93 -4.29 -6.13 -11.35
C THR A 93 -3.01 -6.66 -12.01
N LYS A 94 -2.15 -7.39 -11.28
CA LYS A 94 -0.83 -7.82 -11.78
C LYS A 94 -0.76 -9.29 -12.20
N HIS A 95 -1.65 -10.14 -11.68
CA HIS A 95 -1.64 -11.58 -11.92
C HIS A 95 -2.90 -11.98 -12.68
N MET A 96 -2.73 -12.89 -13.64
CA MET A 96 -3.83 -13.53 -14.37
C MET A 96 -3.79 -15.03 -14.08
N ASN A 97 -4.72 -15.52 -13.25
CA ASN A 97 -4.77 -16.92 -12.84
C ASN A 97 -5.58 -17.77 -13.83
N GLY A 98 -4.99 -18.01 -15.00
CA GLY A 98 -5.62 -18.78 -16.07
C GLY A 98 -6.59 -17.94 -16.91
N SER A 99 -7.28 -18.59 -17.85
CA SER A 99 -8.07 -17.90 -18.90
C SER A 99 -9.34 -17.23 -18.40
N VAL A 100 -9.85 -17.63 -17.22
CA VAL A 100 -11.09 -17.08 -16.64
C VAL A 100 -10.86 -15.82 -15.79
N ASP A 101 -9.60 -15.52 -15.44
CA ASP A 101 -9.20 -14.37 -14.62
C ASP A 101 -8.83 -13.15 -15.49
N SER A 102 -9.68 -12.83 -16.47
CA SER A 102 -9.42 -11.80 -17.48
C SER A 102 -10.03 -10.44 -17.16
N THR A 103 -10.66 -10.29 -15.99
CA THR A 103 -11.39 -9.07 -15.60
C THR A 103 -11.24 -8.80 -14.11
N VAL A 104 -11.09 -7.52 -13.77
CA VAL A 104 -11.04 -7.02 -12.39
C VAL A 104 -12.39 -6.44 -11.97
N PHE A 105 -12.77 -6.64 -10.70
CA PHE A 105 -14.02 -6.15 -10.13
C PHE A 105 -13.75 -5.47 -8.77
N PHE A 106 -13.49 -4.16 -8.80
CA PHE A 106 -13.33 -3.27 -7.65
C PHE A 106 -13.37 -1.80 -8.11
N ASP A 107 -13.46 -0.85 -7.18
CA ASP A 107 -13.30 0.58 -7.48
C ASP A 107 -11.79 0.93 -7.54
N PRO A 108 -11.23 1.21 -8.74
CA PRO A 108 -9.80 1.42 -8.87
C PRO A 108 -9.31 2.68 -8.14
N LYS A 109 -10.15 3.72 -7.98
CA LYS A 109 -9.79 4.92 -7.23
C LYS A 109 -9.66 4.62 -5.75
N ALA A 110 -10.63 3.91 -5.18
CA ALA A 110 -10.63 3.54 -3.77
C ALA A 110 -9.44 2.63 -3.44
N GLU A 111 -9.17 1.62 -4.27
CA GLU A 111 -8.05 0.70 -4.08
C GLU A 111 -6.68 1.38 -4.25
N ALA A 112 -6.55 2.32 -5.19
CA ALA A 112 -5.36 3.15 -5.30
C ALA A 112 -5.16 4.01 -4.04
N LYS A 113 -6.23 4.65 -3.53
CA LYS A 113 -6.19 5.47 -2.32
C LYS A 113 -5.74 4.65 -1.11
N ASP A 114 -6.25 3.44 -0.91
CA ASP A 114 -5.87 2.57 0.22
C ASP A 114 -4.38 2.20 0.18
N LEU A 115 -3.87 1.78 -0.99
CA LEU A 115 -2.45 1.45 -1.15
C LEU A 115 -1.54 2.67 -0.95
N LEU A 116 -1.95 3.83 -1.48
CA LEU A 116 -1.24 5.09 -1.28
C LEU A 116 -1.26 5.49 0.19
N ASP A 117 -2.38 5.41 0.89
CA ASP A 117 -2.48 5.73 2.31
C ASP A 117 -1.52 4.90 3.16
N ARG A 118 -1.45 3.58 2.90
CA ARG A 118 -0.49 2.69 3.55
C ARG A 118 0.96 3.05 3.21
N GLY A 119 1.26 3.28 1.93
CA GLY A 119 2.58 3.67 1.46
C GLY A 119 3.07 5.00 2.05
N VAL A 120 2.21 6.02 2.04
CA VAL A 120 2.45 7.34 2.61
C VAL A 120 2.65 7.25 4.12
N THR A 121 1.81 6.48 4.83
CA THR A 121 1.97 6.26 6.27
C THR A 121 3.32 5.62 6.60
N ASN A 122 3.75 4.59 5.88
CA ASN A 122 5.06 3.99 6.05
C ASN A 122 6.19 4.98 5.70
N TYR A 123 6.01 5.81 4.68
CA TYR A 123 6.98 6.86 4.29
C TYR A 123 7.24 7.84 5.44
N TYR A 124 6.18 8.37 6.07
CA TYR A 124 6.32 9.30 7.20
C TYR A 124 6.99 8.65 8.41
N GLN A 125 6.69 7.40 8.72
CA GLN A 125 7.38 6.68 9.79
C GLN A 125 8.89 6.58 9.53
N LEU A 126 9.29 6.46 8.26
CA LEU A 126 10.69 6.33 7.86
C LEU A 126 11.44 7.66 7.77
N MET A 127 10.77 8.81 7.78
CA MET A 127 11.43 10.12 7.79
C MET A 127 12.31 10.35 9.03
N ALA A 128 12.01 9.67 10.15
CA ALA A 128 12.87 9.69 11.33
C ALA A 128 14.17 8.87 11.17
N HIS A 129 14.30 8.10 10.10
CA HIS A 129 15.32 7.08 9.90
C HIS A 129 16.15 7.25 8.62
N TYR A 130 15.68 8.09 7.71
CA TYR A 130 16.21 8.35 6.38
C TYR A 130 16.02 9.83 6.04
N GLU A 131 16.89 10.41 5.22
CA GLU A 131 16.77 11.80 4.73
C GLU A 131 15.70 11.92 3.62
N LEU A 132 14.49 11.46 3.94
CA LEU A 132 13.31 11.57 3.09
C LEU A 132 12.74 12.99 3.18
N LYS A 133 12.17 13.46 2.07
CA LYS A 133 11.59 14.80 1.97
C LYS A 133 10.12 14.69 1.63
N GLU A 134 9.31 15.46 2.34
CA GLU A 134 7.93 15.66 1.95
C GLU A 134 7.87 16.37 0.59
N THR A 135 7.11 15.80 -0.35
CA THR A 135 6.90 16.34 -1.69
C THR A 135 5.52 17.00 -1.78
N ASP A 136 5.32 17.89 -2.76
CA ASP A 136 4.02 18.54 -2.97
C ASP A 136 2.87 17.53 -3.17
N LEU A 137 3.16 16.38 -3.79
CA LEU A 137 2.19 15.32 -4.00
C LEU A 137 1.85 14.57 -2.70
N LEU A 138 2.82 14.36 -1.82
CA LEU A 138 2.59 13.80 -0.48
C LEU A 138 1.74 14.75 0.36
N THR A 139 2.08 16.04 0.36
CA THR A 139 1.30 17.09 1.04
C THR A 139 -0.12 17.15 0.51
N ARG A 140 -0.30 17.17 -0.82
CA ARG A 140 -1.62 17.15 -1.46
C ARG A 140 -2.42 15.92 -1.04
N PHE A 141 -1.83 14.73 -1.13
CA PHE A 141 -2.51 13.50 -0.74
C PHE A 141 -2.89 13.48 0.73
N ASN A 142 -2.04 13.99 1.64
CA ASN A 142 -2.39 14.12 3.05
C ASN A 142 -3.58 15.04 3.30
N ASN A 143 -3.67 16.15 2.58
CA ASN A 143 -4.78 17.08 2.72
C ASN A 143 -6.10 16.48 2.21
N GLU A 144 -6.05 15.71 1.10
CA GLU A 144 -7.23 15.11 0.48
C GLU A 144 -7.64 13.76 1.10
N ARG A 145 -6.73 13.02 1.76
CA ARG A 145 -7.04 11.66 2.24
C ARG A 145 -7.94 11.61 3.47
N GLY A 146 -8.04 12.71 4.21
CA GLY A 146 -8.91 12.86 5.38
C GLY A 146 -10.37 13.19 5.05
N GLU A 147 -10.66 13.47 3.78
CA GLU A 147 -12.00 13.64 3.21
C GLU A 147 -12.54 12.31 2.63
#